data_AF-A0A0G0TQZ5-F1
#
_entry.id   AF-A0A0G0TQZ5-F1
#
_cell.length_a   1.000
_cell.length_b   1.000
_cell.length_c   1.000
_cell.angle_alpha   90.00
_cell.angle_beta   90.00
_cell.angle_gamma   90.00
#
_symmetry.space_group_name_H-M   'P 1'
#
loop_
_entity.id
_entity.type
_entity.pdbx_description
1 polymer ?
#
loop_
_entity_poly.entity_id
_entity_poly.type
_entity_poly.pdbx_seq_one_letter_code
_entity_poly.pdbx_strand_id
1 'polypeptide(L)'
;MERKFGGELNWIDPSFLMDENNPKKVESFFLALGVVFNDLNGLLLFEKLLLSTYDKPENFEATSHAGHYGGLLLQLQKLIVSTISEFFVFLKKNTDVFSEIEFKQVLERLSKSDKSLWDGIVVAAHGKLNSVNDFLNTIIQIRSNIAFHYDHSGKIFRRGYISKFFGKNKDDTNISAFYSIGENMQETRFFFSDGAVEECLNIAAGKKFKDSPLDNPVLKEYRAKIGETIVALNRIISILLKNYLQKRRNQPR
;
A
#
# COMPACT_ATOMS: atom_id res chain seq x y z
N MET A 1 8.88 27.83 4.23
CA MET A 1 9.78 27.79 3.05
C MET A 1 9.17 26.83 2.04
N GLU A 2 8.80 27.32 0.86
CA GLU A 2 8.19 26.48 -0.19
C GLU A 2 9.23 25.47 -0.72
N ARG A 3 8.92 24.17 -0.61
CA ARG A 3 9.74 23.11 -1.20
C ARG A 3 9.30 22.87 -2.64
N LYS A 4 10.22 23.02 -3.60
CA LYS A 4 9.98 22.67 -5.01
C LYS A 4 10.46 21.24 -5.28
N PHE A 5 9.88 20.58 -6.29
CA PHE A 5 10.39 19.30 -6.76
C PHE A 5 11.80 19.48 -7.33
N GLY A 6 12.78 18.73 -6.78
CA GLY A 6 14.19 18.90 -7.11
C GLY A 6 14.68 18.08 -8.31
N GLY A 7 13.81 17.33 -8.99
CA GLY A 7 14.19 16.53 -10.15
C GLY A 7 14.25 17.35 -11.44
N GLU A 8 15.13 16.95 -12.35
CA GLU A 8 15.25 17.57 -13.67
C GLU A 8 14.17 17.06 -14.62
N LEU A 9 13.52 18.00 -15.33
CA LEU A 9 12.57 17.65 -16.38
C LEU A 9 13.31 17.12 -17.60
N ASN A 10 13.02 15.88 -17.95
CA ASN A 10 13.58 15.15 -19.07
C ASN A 10 12.45 14.77 -20.04
N TRP A 11 12.72 14.76 -21.34
CA TRP A 11 11.73 14.36 -22.34
C TRP A 11 12.26 13.26 -23.26
N ILE A 12 11.32 12.63 -23.96
CA ILE A 12 11.52 11.69 -25.07
C ILE A 12 10.32 11.88 -25.99
N ASP A 13 10.51 11.76 -27.31
CA ASP A 13 9.38 11.81 -28.23
C ASP A 13 8.42 10.63 -27.93
N PRO A 14 7.09 10.86 -27.84
CA PRO A 14 6.11 9.83 -27.47
C PRO A 14 6.19 8.55 -28.30
N SER A 15 6.56 8.67 -29.59
CA SER A 15 6.68 7.54 -30.51
C SER A 15 7.76 6.52 -30.09
N PHE A 16 8.75 6.93 -29.28
CA PHE A 16 9.72 5.99 -28.71
C PHE A 16 9.15 5.19 -27.54
N LEU A 17 8.15 5.72 -26.83
CA LEU A 17 7.53 5.03 -25.69
C LEU A 17 6.42 4.07 -26.13
N MET A 18 5.65 4.46 -27.14
CA MET A 18 4.51 3.71 -27.66
C MET A 18 4.39 3.87 -29.16
N ASP A 19 4.15 2.76 -29.85
CA ASP A 19 3.74 2.76 -31.26
C ASP A 19 2.21 2.87 -31.33
N GLU A 20 1.71 3.96 -31.93
CA GLU A 20 0.27 4.20 -32.10
C GLU A 20 -0.41 3.15 -32.98
N ASN A 21 0.31 2.63 -33.98
CA ASN A 21 -0.26 1.74 -35.00
C ASN A 21 -0.04 0.26 -34.67
N ASN A 22 0.92 -0.05 -33.80
CA ASN A 22 1.25 -1.42 -33.42
C ASN A 22 1.50 -1.54 -31.91
N PRO A 23 0.45 -1.47 -31.07
CA PRO A 23 0.59 -1.44 -29.63
C PRO A 23 1.22 -2.74 -29.10
N LYS A 24 2.37 -2.61 -28.43
CA LYS A 24 3.06 -3.74 -27.82
C LYS A 24 2.69 -3.86 -26.35
N LYS A 25 2.46 -5.09 -25.89
CA LYS A 25 2.12 -5.38 -24.49
C LYS A 25 3.16 -4.86 -23.49
N VAL A 26 4.45 -4.89 -23.87
CA VAL A 26 5.55 -4.36 -23.07
C VAL A 26 5.40 -2.86 -22.83
N GLU A 27 4.99 -2.11 -23.84
CA GLU A 27 4.81 -0.65 -23.75
C GLU A 27 3.69 -0.31 -22.78
N SER A 28 2.52 -0.94 -22.95
CA SER A 28 1.38 -0.78 -22.05
C SER A 28 1.71 -1.20 -20.61
N PHE A 29 2.51 -2.26 -20.45
CA PHE A 29 2.97 -2.72 -19.14
C PHE A 29 3.83 -1.67 -18.44
N PHE A 30 4.85 -1.11 -19.12
CA PHE A 30 5.71 -0.09 -18.54
C PHE A 30 4.98 1.24 -18.29
N LEU A 31 3.99 1.59 -19.10
CA LEU A 31 3.12 2.73 -18.83
C LEU A 31 2.33 2.53 -17.53
N ALA A 32 1.66 1.38 -17.38
CA ALA A 32 0.95 1.04 -16.14
C ALA A 32 1.89 0.97 -14.93
N LEU A 33 3.11 0.45 -15.11
CA LEU A 33 4.13 0.42 -14.07
C LEU A 33 4.55 1.83 -13.62
N GLY A 34 4.56 2.80 -14.54
CA GLY A 34 4.78 4.21 -14.24
C GLY A 34 3.69 4.81 -13.36
N VAL A 35 2.43 4.46 -13.60
CA VAL A 35 1.30 4.86 -12.74
C VAL A 35 1.46 4.27 -11.33
N VAL A 36 1.72 2.96 -11.24
CA VAL A 36 1.95 2.28 -9.95
C VAL A 36 3.09 2.95 -9.17
N PHE A 37 4.19 3.29 -9.83
CA PHE A 37 5.30 4.01 -9.20
C PHE A 37 4.86 5.34 -8.58
N ASN A 38 4.10 6.13 -9.34
CA ASN A 38 3.63 7.44 -8.90
C ASN A 38 2.68 7.31 -7.71
N ASP A 39 1.78 6.33 -7.71
CA ASP A 39 0.89 6.05 -6.59
C ASP A 39 1.67 5.69 -5.32
N LEU A 40 2.61 4.75 -5.41
CA LEU A 40 3.45 4.36 -4.26
C LEU A 40 4.28 5.54 -3.75
N ASN A 41 4.84 6.35 -4.65
CA ASN A 41 5.63 7.52 -4.27
C ASN A 41 4.76 8.60 -3.61
N GLY A 42 3.54 8.81 -4.11
CA GLY A 42 2.56 9.72 -3.52
C GLY A 42 2.16 9.30 -2.11
N LEU A 43 1.93 8.00 -1.88
CA LEU A 43 1.62 7.46 -0.56
C LEU A 43 2.76 7.67 0.44
N LEU A 44 4.01 7.43 0.03
CA LEU A 44 5.20 7.72 0.86
C LEU A 44 5.34 9.22 1.17
N LEU A 45 4.99 10.09 0.22
CA LEU A 45 4.97 11.54 0.46
C LEU A 45 3.87 11.92 1.46
N PHE A 46 2.66 11.37 1.32
CA PHE A 46 1.56 11.62 2.25
C PHE A 46 1.88 11.17 3.66
N GLU A 47 2.57 10.03 3.83
CA GLU A 47 3.09 9.61 5.13
C GLU A 47 3.99 10.68 5.75
N LYS A 48 4.99 11.14 4.99
CA LYS A 48 5.94 12.16 5.46
C LYS A 48 5.25 13.48 5.80
N LEU A 49 4.27 13.89 4.99
CA LEU A 49 3.50 15.11 5.24
C LEU A 49 2.72 14.97 6.55
N LEU A 50 1.95 13.89 6.72
CA LEU A 50 1.22 13.60 7.95
C LEU A 50 2.13 13.65 9.19
N LEU A 51 3.26 12.92 9.15
CA LEU A 51 4.24 12.87 10.24
C LEU A 51 4.90 14.22 10.52
N SER A 52 4.93 15.14 9.56
CA SER A 52 5.48 16.49 9.72
C SER A 52 4.44 17.55 10.09
N THR A 53 3.17 17.28 9.84
CA THR A 53 2.06 18.23 10.07
C THR A 53 1.46 18.08 11.45
N TYR A 54 1.40 16.85 11.98
CA TYR A 54 0.82 16.58 13.28
C TYR A 54 1.86 16.03 14.24
N ASP A 55 1.86 16.54 15.47
CA ASP A 55 2.65 15.97 16.56
C ASP A 55 2.17 14.56 16.86
N LYS A 56 3.12 13.66 17.07
CA LYS A 56 2.81 12.28 17.44
C LYS A 56 2.13 12.29 18.84
N PRO A 57 0.92 11.73 18.96
CA PRO A 57 0.23 11.56 20.23
C PRO A 57 1.06 10.83 21.29
N GLU A 58 0.81 11.10 22.57
CA GLU A 58 1.34 10.28 23.65
C GLU A 58 0.72 8.86 23.60
N ASN A 59 1.46 7.86 24.09
CA ASN A 59 0.98 6.49 24.03
C ASN A 59 -0.30 6.33 24.87
N PHE A 60 -1.34 5.74 24.28
CA PHE A 60 -2.62 5.39 24.92
C PHE A 60 -3.50 6.57 25.34
N GLU A 61 -3.22 7.79 24.90
CA GLU A 61 -4.13 8.91 25.16
C GLU A 61 -5.45 8.74 24.38
N ALA A 62 -6.59 8.93 25.06
CA ALA A 62 -7.92 8.91 24.46
C ALA A 62 -8.41 10.33 24.18
N THR A 63 -7.74 11.01 23.25
CA THR A 63 -8.05 12.40 22.85
C THR A 63 -8.53 12.48 21.39
N SER A 64 -9.18 13.59 21.03
CA SER A 64 -9.58 13.86 19.64
C SER A 64 -8.37 13.95 18.71
N HIS A 65 -7.27 14.54 19.19
CA HIS A 65 -5.98 14.60 18.48
C HIS A 65 -5.45 13.20 18.17
N ALA A 66 -5.34 12.34 19.18
CA ALA A 66 -4.86 10.98 18.99
C ALA A 66 -5.75 10.15 18.08
N GLY A 67 -7.08 10.26 18.25
CA GLY A 67 -8.04 9.59 17.38
C GLY A 67 -7.95 10.05 15.92
N HIS A 68 -7.76 11.36 15.69
CA HIS A 68 -7.62 11.91 14.34
C HIS A 68 -6.31 11.49 13.70
N TYR A 69 -5.20 11.63 14.41
CA TYR A 69 -3.88 11.20 13.97
C TYR A 69 -3.86 9.71 13.61
N GLY A 70 -4.33 8.85 14.52
CA GLY A 70 -4.39 7.40 14.32
C GLY A 70 -5.31 7.03 13.16
N GLY A 71 -6.46 7.70 13.02
CA GLY A 71 -7.38 7.46 11.93
C GLY A 71 -6.82 7.90 10.55
N LEU A 72 -6.00 8.95 10.48
CA LEU A 72 -5.30 9.32 9.24
C LEU A 72 -4.24 8.27 8.86
N LEU A 73 -3.46 7.78 9.84
CA LEU A 73 -2.50 6.70 9.61
C LEU A 73 -3.18 5.41 9.15
N LEU A 74 -4.33 5.07 9.75
CA LEU A 74 -5.13 3.92 9.36
C LEU A 74 -5.61 4.03 7.92
N GLN A 75 -6.11 5.20 7.52
CA GLN A 75 -6.54 5.45 6.15
C GLN A 75 -5.38 5.31 5.15
N LEU A 76 -4.21 5.85 5.49
CA LEU A 76 -3.01 5.71 4.68
C LEU A 76 -2.56 4.25 4.55
N GLN A 77 -2.58 3.49 5.65
CA GLN A 77 -2.25 2.07 5.64
C GLN A 77 -3.20 1.28 4.71
N LYS A 78 -4.51 1.56 4.75
CA LYS A 78 -5.49 0.95 3.84
C LYS A 78 -5.18 1.25 2.38
N LEU A 79 -4.81 2.49 2.06
CA LEU A 79 -4.43 2.89 0.71
C LEU A 79 -3.19 2.11 0.26
N ILE A 80 -2.13 2.07 1.08
CA ILE A 80 -0.90 1.32 0.77
C ILE A 80 -1.19 -0.15 0.52
N VAL A 81 -1.91 -0.82 1.42
CA VAL A 81 -2.25 -2.24 1.29
C VAL A 81 -3.07 -2.51 0.02
N SER A 82 -3.99 -1.61 -0.33
CA SER A 82 -4.81 -1.74 -1.53
C SER A 82 -4.00 -1.54 -2.80
N THR A 83 -3.11 -0.55 -2.84
CA THR A 83 -2.21 -0.32 -3.97
C THR A 83 -1.26 -1.50 -4.18
N ILE A 84 -0.68 -2.05 -3.11
CA ILE A 84 0.15 -3.26 -3.17
C ILE A 84 -0.67 -4.44 -3.73
N SER A 85 -1.89 -4.63 -3.24
CA SER A 85 -2.77 -5.70 -3.70
C SER A 85 -3.11 -5.57 -5.19
N GLU A 86 -3.44 -4.35 -5.65
CA GLU A 86 -3.73 -4.09 -7.06
C GLU A 86 -2.50 -4.31 -7.93
N PHE A 87 -1.32 -3.90 -7.46
CA PHE A 87 -0.07 -4.16 -8.16
C PHE A 87 0.20 -5.68 -8.33
N PHE A 88 -0.03 -6.49 -7.31
CA PHE A 88 0.12 -7.94 -7.45
C PHE A 88 -0.91 -8.57 -8.40
N VAL A 89 -2.15 -8.09 -8.39
CA VAL A 89 -3.15 -8.50 -9.38
C VAL A 89 -2.71 -8.09 -10.79
N PHE A 90 -2.15 -6.90 -10.97
CA PHE A 90 -1.58 -6.43 -12.23
C PHE A 90 -0.45 -7.34 -12.72
N LEU A 91 0.52 -7.69 -11.86
CA LEU A 91 1.60 -8.61 -12.21
C LEU A 91 1.07 -9.99 -12.62
N LYS A 92 0.09 -10.52 -11.89
CA LYS A 92 -0.54 -11.82 -12.19
C LYS A 92 -1.26 -11.83 -13.55
N LYS A 93 -1.86 -10.70 -13.95
CA LYS A 93 -2.57 -10.57 -15.24
C LYS A 93 -1.64 -10.39 -16.44
N ASN A 94 -0.41 -9.92 -16.24
CA ASN A 94 0.53 -9.58 -17.32
C ASN A 94 1.74 -10.53 -17.37
N THR A 95 1.52 -11.81 -17.07
CA THR A 95 2.61 -12.82 -17.02
C THR A 95 3.23 -13.12 -18.38
N ASP A 96 2.45 -12.96 -19.44
CA ASP A 96 2.89 -13.10 -20.83
C ASP A 96 3.95 -12.07 -21.20
N VAL A 97 3.85 -10.84 -20.67
CA VAL A 97 4.86 -9.77 -20.86
C VAL A 97 6.25 -10.21 -20.41
N PHE A 98 6.36 -11.04 -19.36
CA PHE A 98 7.65 -11.48 -18.84
C PHE A 98 8.40 -12.41 -19.80
N SER A 99 7.69 -13.00 -20.77
CA SER A 99 8.28 -13.85 -21.79
C SER A 99 8.85 -13.06 -22.98
N GLU A 100 8.44 -11.79 -23.13
CA GLU A 100 8.82 -10.92 -24.25
C GLU A 100 10.32 -10.60 -24.23
N ILE A 101 10.94 -10.66 -25.41
CA ILE A 101 12.37 -10.37 -25.59
C ILE A 101 12.71 -8.97 -25.08
N GLU A 102 11.84 -8.00 -25.36
CA GLU A 102 12.06 -6.62 -24.94
C GLU A 102 12.08 -6.49 -23.41
N PHE A 103 11.14 -7.14 -22.72
CA PHE A 103 11.08 -7.12 -21.26
C PHE A 103 12.33 -7.79 -20.66
N LYS A 104 12.73 -8.95 -21.18
CA LYS A 104 13.94 -9.66 -20.74
C LYS A 104 15.19 -8.78 -20.85
N GLN A 105 15.33 -8.02 -21.94
CA GLN A 105 16.45 -7.09 -22.13
C GLN A 105 16.45 -5.93 -21.11
N VAL A 106 15.27 -5.46 -20.67
CA VAL A 106 15.17 -4.48 -19.58
C VAL A 106 15.59 -5.12 -18.25
N LEU A 107 15.12 -6.34 -18.00
CA LEU A 107 15.42 -7.10 -16.79
C LEU A 107 16.91 -7.43 -16.68
N GLU A 108 17.57 -7.74 -17.80
CA GLU A 108 18.99 -8.08 -17.87
C GLU A 108 19.90 -6.99 -17.29
N ARG A 109 19.48 -5.72 -17.38
CA ARG A 109 20.18 -4.54 -16.85
C ARG A 109 20.07 -4.38 -15.33
N LEU A 110 19.23 -5.17 -14.66
CA LEU A 110 19.18 -5.20 -13.20
C LEU A 110 20.44 -5.86 -12.62
N SER A 111 20.87 -5.37 -11.46
CA SER A 111 21.88 -6.06 -10.66
C SER A 111 21.40 -7.44 -10.20
N LYS A 112 22.31 -8.32 -9.77
CA LYS A 112 21.94 -9.65 -9.27
C LYS A 112 20.98 -9.59 -8.08
N SER A 113 21.17 -8.64 -7.17
CA SER A 113 20.31 -8.45 -6.01
C SER A 113 18.94 -7.90 -6.41
N ASP A 114 18.87 -6.95 -7.34
CA ASP A 114 17.60 -6.40 -7.83
C ASP A 114 16.80 -7.44 -8.62
N LYS A 115 17.45 -8.30 -9.41
CA LYS A 115 16.80 -9.46 -10.06
C LYS A 115 16.18 -10.40 -9.03
N SER A 116 16.94 -10.79 -8.01
CA SER A 116 16.42 -11.66 -6.96
C SER A 116 15.22 -11.04 -6.24
N LEU A 117 15.23 -9.73 -6.02
CA LEU A 117 14.10 -9.00 -5.42
C LEU A 117 12.88 -9.01 -6.35
N TRP A 118 13.08 -8.70 -7.63
CA TRP A 118 12.02 -8.76 -8.65
C TRP A 118 11.40 -10.16 -8.73
N ASP A 119 12.23 -11.20 -8.80
CA ASP A 119 11.76 -12.58 -8.86
C ASP A 119 10.94 -12.93 -7.62
N GLY A 120 11.40 -12.51 -6.43
CA GLY A 120 10.64 -12.64 -5.18
C GLY A 120 9.27 -11.98 -5.24
N ILE A 121 9.18 -10.77 -5.81
CA ILE A 121 7.93 -10.03 -6.00
C ILE A 121 7.00 -10.75 -6.97
N VAL A 122 7.51 -11.25 -8.10
CA VAL A 122 6.70 -11.99 -9.07
C VAL A 122 6.20 -13.30 -8.47
N VAL A 123 7.05 -14.04 -7.76
CA VAL A 123 6.66 -15.28 -7.06
C VAL A 123 5.61 -14.99 -5.99
N ALA A 124 5.77 -13.89 -5.25
CA ALA A 124 4.79 -13.40 -4.28
C ALA A 124 3.44 -13.14 -4.98
N ALA A 125 3.41 -12.37 -6.07
CA ALA A 125 2.17 -12.10 -6.82
C ALA A 125 1.43 -13.37 -7.29
N HIS A 126 2.13 -14.49 -7.45
CA HIS A 126 1.56 -15.78 -7.83
C HIS A 126 1.16 -16.68 -6.66
N GLY A 127 1.37 -16.25 -5.41
CA GLY A 127 1.04 -17.04 -4.21
C GLY A 127 1.92 -18.29 -4.02
N LYS A 128 3.12 -18.33 -4.63
CA LYS A 128 3.99 -19.53 -4.67
C LYS A 128 5.03 -19.61 -3.53
N LEU A 129 5.04 -18.67 -2.59
CA LEU A 129 5.96 -18.67 -1.46
C LEU A 129 5.25 -19.17 -0.20
N ASN A 130 5.71 -20.33 0.30
CA ASN A 130 5.08 -21.05 1.42
C ASN A 130 4.99 -20.24 2.74
N SER A 131 5.81 -19.20 2.93
CA SER A 131 5.78 -18.28 4.08
C SER A 131 5.21 -16.88 3.78
N VAL A 132 5.11 -16.52 2.49
CA VAL A 132 4.55 -15.23 2.04
C VAL A 132 3.06 -15.34 1.78
N ASN A 133 2.54 -16.57 1.72
CA ASN A 133 1.11 -16.85 1.59
C ASN A 133 0.30 -16.10 2.66
N ASP A 134 0.71 -16.10 3.93
CA ASP A 134 -0.07 -15.47 5.00
C ASP A 134 -0.11 -13.93 4.89
N PHE A 135 1.01 -13.29 4.57
CA PHE A 135 1.09 -11.83 4.41
C PHE A 135 0.31 -11.34 3.18
N LEU A 136 0.44 -12.03 2.04
CA LEU A 136 -0.31 -11.69 0.84
C LEU A 136 -1.79 -11.99 0.95
N ASN A 137 -2.14 -13.12 1.57
CA ASN A 137 -3.52 -13.45 1.87
C ASN A 137 -4.13 -12.39 2.77
N THR A 138 -3.37 -11.89 3.76
CA THR A 138 -3.79 -10.76 4.59
C THR A 138 -4.05 -9.51 3.74
N ILE A 139 -3.12 -9.14 2.85
CA ILE A 139 -3.28 -7.99 1.92
C ILE A 139 -4.54 -8.14 1.05
N ILE A 140 -4.74 -9.32 0.46
CA ILE A 140 -5.89 -9.62 -0.41
C ILE A 140 -7.20 -9.58 0.39
N GLN A 141 -7.21 -10.14 1.61
CA GLN A 141 -8.37 -10.09 2.50
C GLN A 141 -8.71 -8.64 2.87
N ILE A 142 -7.72 -7.81 3.17
CA ILE A 142 -7.94 -6.39 3.50
C ILE A 142 -8.53 -5.64 2.31
N ARG A 143 -7.96 -5.82 1.11
CA ARG A 143 -8.50 -5.20 -0.11
C ARG A 143 -9.96 -5.59 -0.33
N SER A 144 -10.25 -6.89 -0.33
CA SER A 144 -11.56 -7.44 -0.70
C SER A 144 -12.67 -7.10 0.32
N ASN A 145 -12.32 -6.84 1.57
CA ASN A 145 -13.31 -6.78 2.65
C ASN A 145 -13.29 -5.50 3.51
N ILE A 146 -12.17 -4.76 3.54
CA ILE A 146 -11.94 -3.69 4.52
C ILE A 146 -11.63 -2.36 3.83
N ALA A 147 -10.99 -2.38 2.66
CA ALA A 147 -10.47 -1.17 2.03
C ALA A 147 -11.56 -0.27 1.44
N PHE A 148 -12.38 -0.78 0.50
CA PHE A 148 -13.27 0.06 -0.34
C PHE A 148 -14.62 -0.57 -0.75
N HIS A 149 -15.00 -1.75 -0.24
CA HIS A 149 -16.25 -2.44 -0.59
C HIS A 149 -17.39 -2.18 0.42
N TYR A 150 -17.77 -0.91 0.60
CA TYR A 150 -18.72 -0.47 1.63
C TYR A 150 -20.09 -1.19 1.60
N ASP A 151 -20.51 -1.64 0.42
CA ASP A 151 -21.74 -2.37 0.16
C ASP A 151 -21.76 -3.80 0.75
N HIS A 152 -20.59 -4.43 0.90
CA HIS A 152 -20.46 -5.80 1.42
C HIS A 152 -19.74 -5.88 2.77
N SER A 153 -19.05 -4.81 3.19
CA SER A 153 -18.24 -4.77 4.42
C SER A 153 -19.02 -4.67 5.72
N GLY A 154 -20.34 -4.42 5.71
CA GLY A 154 -21.13 -4.17 6.93
C GLY A 154 -21.03 -5.28 7.99
N LYS A 155 -21.04 -6.55 7.58
CA LYS A 155 -20.85 -7.70 8.50
C LYS A 155 -19.45 -7.73 9.12
N ILE A 156 -18.44 -7.34 8.35
CA ILE A 156 -17.03 -7.38 8.74
C ILE A 156 -16.74 -6.24 9.71
N PHE A 157 -17.20 -5.02 9.39
CA PHE A 157 -17.08 -3.87 10.31
C PHE A 157 -17.85 -4.09 11.61
N ARG A 158 -19.05 -4.70 11.56
CA ARG A 158 -19.76 -5.09 12.78
C ARG A 158 -18.95 -6.07 13.62
N ARG A 159 -18.29 -7.06 13.00
CA ARG A 159 -17.41 -8.00 13.70
C ARG A 159 -16.22 -7.27 14.33
N GLY A 160 -15.55 -6.37 13.61
CA GLY A 160 -14.46 -5.55 14.16
C GLY A 160 -14.91 -4.69 15.33
N TYR A 161 -16.05 -4.00 15.20
CA TYR A 161 -16.65 -3.20 16.26
C TYR A 161 -16.92 -4.04 17.52
N ILE A 162 -17.52 -5.22 17.37
CA ILE A 162 -17.77 -6.13 18.50
C ILE A 162 -16.46 -6.60 19.14
N SER A 163 -15.45 -6.91 18.33
CA SER A 163 -14.14 -7.35 18.83
C SER A 163 -13.48 -6.27 19.67
N LYS A 164 -13.47 -5.02 19.20
CA LYS A 164 -12.83 -3.88 19.89
C LYS A 164 -13.62 -3.44 21.12
N PHE A 165 -14.91 -3.13 20.95
CA PHE A 165 -15.71 -2.49 21.99
C PHE A 165 -16.45 -3.46 22.92
N PHE A 166 -16.53 -4.76 22.60
CA PHE A 166 -17.12 -5.78 23.49
C PHE A 166 -16.13 -6.93 23.79
N GLY A 167 -14.84 -6.69 23.55
CA GLY A 167 -13.75 -7.54 24.01
C GLY A 167 -13.57 -7.48 25.53
N LYS A 168 -12.88 -8.49 26.09
CA LYS A 168 -12.64 -8.58 27.54
C LYS A 168 -11.59 -7.60 28.03
N ASN A 169 -10.61 -7.29 27.18
CA ASN A 169 -9.50 -6.40 27.52
C ASN A 169 -9.89 -4.97 27.19
N LYS A 170 -9.93 -4.11 28.22
CA LYS A 170 -10.30 -2.72 28.11
C LYS A 170 -9.12 -1.80 28.29
N ASP A 171 -9.06 -0.75 27.48
CA ASP A 171 -8.15 0.37 27.57
C ASP A 171 -8.89 1.67 27.23
N ASP A 172 -8.24 2.81 27.45
CA ASP A 172 -8.86 4.13 27.25
C ASP A 172 -9.39 4.35 25.83
N THR A 173 -8.87 3.62 24.84
CA THR A 173 -9.27 3.72 23.43
C THR A 173 -10.51 2.88 23.07
N ASN A 174 -10.93 1.97 23.96
CA ASN A 174 -11.97 0.99 23.66
C ASN A 174 -13.05 0.82 24.76
N ILE A 175 -12.94 1.56 25.87
CA ILE A 175 -13.99 1.63 26.91
C ILE A 175 -15.28 2.29 26.38
N SER A 176 -15.15 3.22 25.44
CA SER A 176 -16.26 3.99 24.88
C SER A 176 -16.14 4.13 23.37
N ALA A 177 -17.28 4.29 22.69
CA ALA A 177 -17.32 4.58 21.26
C ALA A 177 -17.26 6.10 21.04
N PHE A 178 -16.05 6.63 20.84
CA PHE A 178 -15.83 8.07 20.71
C PHE A 178 -16.20 8.62 19.33
N TYR A 179 -16.58 9.89 19.29
CA TYR A 179 -16.77 10.70 18.09
C TYR A 179 -16.51 12.17 18.42
N SER A 180 -16.24 12.97 17.39
CA SER A 180 -16.20 14.43 17.42
C SER A 180 -17.17 14.96 16.36
N ILE A 181 -17.97 15.96 16.71
CA ILE A 181 -18.83 16.70 15.78
C ILE A 181 -18.51 18.18 15.98
N GLY A 182 -18.02 18.82 14.93
CA GLY A 182 -17.71 20.25 14.94
C GLY A 182 -18.41 20.99 13.81
N GLU A 183 -18.03 22.25 13.57
CA GLU A 183 -18.70 23.12 12.59
C GLU A 183 -18.29 22.78 11.15
N ASN A 184 -17.19 22.06 10.97
CA ASN A 184 -16.61 21.72 9.67
C ASN A 184 -16.12 20.27 9.62
N MET A 185 -15.62 19.86 8.44
CA MET A 185 -15.12 18.51 8.21
C MET A 185 -13.82 18.20 8.95
N GLN A 186 -13.03 19.22 9.31
CA GLN A 186 -11.75 19.06 10.01
C GLN A 186 -11.97 18.74 11.49
N GLU A 187 -13.08 19.22 12.07
CA GLU A 187 -13.45 19.01 13.47
C GLU A 187 -14.40 17.82 13.69
N THR A 188 -14.96 17.27 12.60
CA THR A 188 -15.90 16.15 12.66
C THR A 188 -15.21 14.83 12.31
N ARG A 189 -15.28 13.85 13.23
CA ARG A 189 -14.71 12.51 13.01
C ARG A 189 -15.40 11.43 13.82
N PHE A 190 -15.67 10.29 13.18
CA PHE A 190 -16.32 9.14 13.81
C PHE A 190 -15.27 8.10 14.24
N PHE A 191 -14.59 8.35 15.37
CA PHE A 191 -13.47 7.49 15.83
C PHE A 191 -13.88 6.03 16.08
N PHE A 192 -15.13 5.79 16.48
CA PHE A 192 -15.65 4.43 16.66
C PHE A 192 -15.63 3.60 15.36
N SER A 193 -15.80 4.25 14.20
CA SER A 193 -15.70 3.61 12.89
C SER A 193 -14.25 3.28 12.55
N ASP A 194 -13.32 4.21 12.81
CA ASP A 194 -11.88 3.98 12.65
C ASP A 194 -11.43 2.80 13.53
N GLY A 195 -11.89 2.76 14.78
CA GLY A 195 -11.62 1.64 15.69
C GLY A 195 -12.13 0.29 15.16
N ALA A 196 -13.33 0.24 14.58
CA ALA A 196 -13.85 -0.98 13.99
C ALA A 196 -13.00 -1.45 12.80
N VAL A 197 -12.55 -0.52 11.95
CA VAL A 197 -11.72 -0.80 10.78
C VAL A 197 -10.32 -1.26 11.21
N GLU A 198 -9.69 -0.55 12.14
CA GLU A 198 -8.39 -0.94 12.71
C GLU A 198 -8.44 -2.37 13.25
N GLU A 199 -9.50 -2.70 13.98
CA GLU A 199 -9.67 -4.04 14.53
C GLU A 199 -9.88 -5.11 13.45
N CYS A 200 -10.58 -4.78 12.37
CA CYS A 200 -10.68 -5.69 11.21
C CYS A 200 -9.30 -5.95 10.59
N LEU A 201 -8.46 -4.92 10.43
CA LEU A 201 -7.11 -5.07 9.92
C LEU A 201 -6.27 -5.94 10.86
N ASN A 202 -6.35 -5.69 12.16
CA ASN A 202 -5.62 -6.48 13.15
C ASN A 202 -6.04 -7.96 13.09
N ILE A 203 -7.34 -8.25 13.00
CA ILE A 203 -7.85 -9.63 12.87
C ILE A 203 -7.35 -10.28 11.58
N ALA A 204 -7.40 -9.56 10.45
CA ALA A 204 -6.88 -10.05 9.18
C ALA A 204 -5.37 -10.35 9.27
N ALA A 205 -4.62 -9.52 10.00
CA ALA A 205 -3.21 -9.71 10.27
C ALA A 205 -2.90 -10.79 11.32
N GLY A 206 -3.89 -11.55 11.79
CA GLY A 206 -3.69 -12.70 12.69
C GLY A 206 -3.97 -12.44 14.16
N LYS A 207 -4.44 -11.24 14.54
CA LYS A 207 -4.96 -11.00 15.90
C LYS A 207 -6.19 -11.89 16.13
N LYS A 208 -6.24 -12.60 17.26
CA LYS A 208 -7.44 -13.34 17.63
C LYS A 208 -8.56 -12.39 18.03
N PHE A 209 -9.78 -12.80 17.73
CA PHE A 209 -10.99 -12.05 18.05
C PHE A 209 -11.10 -11.78 19.56
N LYS A 210 -11.35 -10.53 19.95
CA LYS A 210 -11.44 -10.04 21.34
C LYS A 210 -10.15 -10.05 22.18
N ASP A 211 -8.99 -10.35 21.59
CA ASP A 211 -7.69 -10.22 22.27
C ASP A 211 -7.23 -8.76 22.39
N SER A 212 -6.19 -8.49 23.18
CA SER A 212 -5.58 -7.15 23.25
C SER A 212 -4.67 -6.90 22.04
N PRO A 213 -4.67 -5.70 21.45
CA PRO A 213 -3.67 -5.32 20.45
C PRO A 213 -2.32 -4.92 21.07
N LEU A 214 -2.28 -4.63 22.39
CA LEU A 214 -1.08 -4.16 23.08
C LEU A 214 0.05 -5.18 22.97
N ASP A 215 1.19 -4.73 22.47
CA ASP A 215 2.41 -5.51 22.29
C ASP A 215 2.26 -6.82 21.48
N ASN A 216 1.27 -6.91 20.60
CA ASN A 216 1.15 -8.07 19.72
C ASN A 216 2.31 -8.09 18.69
N PRO A 217 3.27 -9.04 18.79
CA PRO A 217 4.44 -9.07 17.90
C PRO A 217 4.03 -9.29 16.45
N VAL A 218 2.94 -10.01 16.19
CA VAL A 218 2.42 -10.27 14.84
C VAL A 218 1.96 -8.97 14.18
N LEU A 219 1.31 -8.07 14.93
CA LEU A 219 0.86 -6.79 14.40
C LEU A 219 2.03 -5.84 14.13
N LYS A 220 3.06 -5.85 14.99
CA LYS A 220 4.30 -5.08 14.78
C LYS A 220 5.02 -5.57 13.52
N GLU A 221 5.16 -6.88 13.36
CA GLU A 221 5.76 -7.50 12.19
C GLU A 221 4.97 -7.20 10.90
N TYR A 222 3.63 -7.29 10.96
CA TYR A 222 2.77 -6.97 9.83
C TYR A 222 2.94 -5.52 9.34
N ARG A 223 2.94 -4.55 10.27
CA ARG A 223 3.14 -3.13 9.95
C ARG A 223 4.54 -2.88 9.36
N ALA A 224 5.58 -3.49 9.94
CA ALA A 224 6.94 -3.42 9.42
C ALA A 224 7.03 -3.98 7.98
N LYS A 225 6.45 -5.16 7.74
CA LYS A 225 6.41 -5.79 6.41
C LYS A 225 5.71 -4.93 5.36
N ILE A 226 4.64 -4.21 5.71
CA ILE A 226 4.00 -3.25 4.78
C ILE A 226 4.99 -2.16 4.37
N GLY A 227 5.65 -1.53 5.35
CA GLY A 227 6.64 -0.47 5.13
C GLY A 227 7.81 -0.93 4.27
N GLU A 228 8.37 -2.10 4.59
CA GLU A 228 9.44 -2.72 3.81
C GLU A 228 8.99 -3.03 2.37
N THR A 229 7.76 -3.53 2.22
CA THR A 229 7.20 -3.87 0.90
C THR A 229 7.05 -2.63 0.03
N ILE A 230 6.43 -1.55 0.53
CA ILE A 230 6.24 -0.33 -0.29
C ILE A 230 7.59 0.27 -0.74
N VAL A 231 8.60 0.27 0.14
CA VAL A 231 9.94 0.77 -0.19
C VAL A 231 10.61 -0.13 -1.25
N ALA A 232 10.55 -1.45 -1.06
CA ALA A 232 11.12 -2.41 -2.01
C ALA A 232 10.47 -2.32 -3.40
N LEU A 233 9.13 -2.24 -3.43
CA LEU A 233 8.36 -2.07 -4.66
C LEU A 233 8.70 -0.76 -5.36
N ASN A 234 8.69 0.36 -4.63
CA ASN A 234 8.99 1.66 -5.21
C ASN A 234 10.40 1.70 -5.82
N ARG A 235 11.39 1.14 -5.12
CA ARG A 235 12.77 1.03 -5.62
C ARG A 235 12.84 0.19 -6.90
N ILE A 236 12.37 -1.06 -6.88
CA ILE A 236 12.56 -1.97 -8.02
C ILE A 236 11.83 -1.46 -9.26
N ILE A 237 10.62 -0.91 -9.08
CA ILE A 237 9.84 -0.31 -10.16
C ILE A 237 10.59 0.88 -10.77
N SER A 238 11.17 1.75 -9.93
CA SER A 238 11.96 2.89 -10.42
C SER A 238 13.12 2.45 -11.30
N ILE A 239 13.84 1.39 -10.91
CA ILE A 239 14.98 0.87 -11.69
C ILE A 239 14.49 0.28 -13.01
N LEU A 240 13.40 -0.51 -13.00
CA LEU A 240 12.81 -1.07 -14.22
C LEU A 240 12.38 0.04 -15.20
N LEU A 241 11.69 1.08 -14.73
CA LEU A 241 11.29 2.23 -15.54
C LEU A 241 12.50 2.97 -16.11
N LYS A 242 13.54 3.21 -15.31
CA LYS A 242 14.80 3.83 -15.79
C LYS A 242 15.46 3.00 -16.88
N ASN A 243 15.57 1.70 -16.68
CA ASN A 243 16.16 0.77 -17.66
C ASN A 243 15.36 0.74 -18.97
N TYR A 244 14.02 0.76 -18.88
CA TYR A 244 13.12 0.85 -20.02
C TYR A 244 13.31 2.16 -20.79
N LEU A 245 13.28 3.31 -20.10
CA LEU A 245 13.48 4.63 -20.72
C LEU A 245 14.84 4.75 -21.40
N GLN A 246 15.91 4.30 -20.75
CA GLN A 246 17.26 4.28 -21.35
C GLN A 246 17.31 3.39 -22.60
N LYS A 247 16.60 2.27 -22.60
CA LYS A 247 16.51 1.40 -23.77
C LYS A 247 15.79 2.11 -24.92
N ARG A 248 14.63 2.71 -24.67
CA ARG A 248 13.83 3.41 -25.68
C ARG A 248 14.56 4.62 -26.27
N ARG A 249 15.30 5.39 -25.46
CA ARG A 249 16.14 6.50 -25.93
C ARG A 249 17.23 6.09 -26.92
N ASN A 250 17.73 4.85 -26.80
CA ASN A 250 18.85 4.36 -27.61
C ASN A 250 18.39 3.55 -28.85
N GLN A 251 17.08 3.44 -29.11
CA GLN A 251 16.59 2.75 -30.30
C GLN A 251 16.77 3.64 -31.55
N PRO A 252 17.34 3.11 -32.63
CA PRO A 252 17.33 3.81 -33.91
C PRO A 252 15.89 3.95 -34.43
N ARG A 253 15.61 5.06 -35.11
CA ARG A 253 14.32 5.32 -35.77
C ARG A 253 14.07 4.35 -36.91
#